data_AF-D4VSR4-F1
#
_entry.id   AF-D4VSR4-F1
#
_cell.length_a   1.000
_cell.length_b   1.000
_cell.length_c   1.000
_cell.angle_alpha   90.00
_cell.angle_beta   90.00
_cell.angle_gamma   90.00
#
_symmetry.space_group_name_H-M   'P 1'
#
loop_
_entity.id
_entity.type
_entity.pdbx_description
1 polymer ?
#
loop_
_entity_poly.entity_id
_entity_poly.type
_entity_poly.pdbx_seq_one_letter_code
_entity_poly.pdbx_strand_id
1 'polypeptide(L)'
;MPLHSNLSSVIENLIIDYVLKRFPSVAICGDKMEQNPYTQLDYMDDLYYYMFMVPDKKNVLSASEKNMQLKFVSYLMNGIKTVKKGSAAGTSGRMLTDERIPLPEGIVAPTYLYDGPLNHFNDPKEVMGFEDTVSVTIPVESMEHHYYSMLRKIERLAKNRMSAGSDENRTHYRLLVYKISQSLK
;
A
#
# COMPACT_ATOMS: atom_id res chain seq x y z
N MET A 1 -8.62 31.85 5.22
CA MET A 1 -8.08 30.78 6.09
C MET A 1 -8.64 29.46 5.57
N PRO A 2 -7.85 28.56 4.97
CA PRO A 2 -8.38 27.31 4.46
C PRO A 2 -8.57 26.31 5.61
N LEU A 3 -9.65 25.54 5.51
CA LEU A 3 -10.19 24.63 6.52
C LEU A 3 -9.12 23.67 7.03
N HIS A 4 -8.99 23.53 8.35
CA HIS A 4 -8.31 22.41 8.98
C HIS A 4 -8.86 21.11 8.38
N SER A 5 -8.06 20.43 7.57
CA SER A 5 -8.36 19.08 7.12
C SER A 5 -8.58 18.22 8.37
N ASN A 6 -9.61 17.37 8.36
CA ASN A 6 -9.86 16.45 9.46
C ASN A 6 -8.62 15.57 9.61
N LEU A 7 -7.80 15.82 10.64
CA LEU A 7 -6.52 15.17 10.87
C LEU A 7 -6.65 13.64 10.84
N SER A 8 -7.78 13.10 11.29
CA SER A 8 -8.08 11.68 11.21
C SER A 8 -8.06 11.14 9.78
N SER A 9 -8.63 11.87 8.81
CA SER A 9 -8.63 11.49 7.40
C SER A 9 -7.22 11.55 6.79
N VAL A 10 -6.41 12.53 7.22
CA VAL A 10 -5.01 12.64 6.79
C VAL A 10 -4.20 11.44 7.28
N ILE A 11 -4.28 11.14 8.57
CA ILE A 11 -3.60 9.98 9.17
C ILE A 11 -4.08 8.67 8.52
N GLU A 12 -5.38 8.52 8.31
CA GLU A 12 -5.95 7.32 7.71
C GLU A 12 -5.39 7.09 6.30
N ASN A 13 -5.41 8.11 5.44
CA ASN A 13 -4.89 8.00 4.08
C ASN A 13 -3.39 7.66 4.07
N LEU A 14 -2.63 8.27 4.98
CA LEU A 14 -1.20 8.02 5.16
C LEU A 14 -0.95 6.56 5.56
N ILE A 15 -1.65 6.05 6.57
CA ILE A 15 -1.51 4.66 7.01
C ILE A 15 -1.83 3.70 5.86
N ILE A 16 -2.95 3.90 5.16
CA ILE A 16 -3.35 3.04 4.05
C ILE A 16 -2.27 3.05 2.96
N ASP A 17 -1.78 4.23 2.57
CA ASP A 17 -0.78 4.34 1.51
C ASP A 17 0.55 3.67 1.88
N TYR A 18 0.95 3.72 3.16
CA TYR A 18 2.15 3.03 3.64
C TYR A 18 1.96 1.52 3.71
N VAL A 19 0.82 1.03 4.21
CA VAL A 19 0.48 -0.41 4.21
C VAL A 19 0.57 -0.97 2.78
N LEU A 20 -0.05 -0.29 1.81
CA LEU A 20 -0.03 -0.71 0.40
C LEU A 20 1.37 -0.66 -0.24
N LYS A 21 2.33 0.07 0.33
CA LYS A 21 3.71 0.16 -0.19
C LYS A 21 4.65 -0.91 0.40
N ARG A 22 4.23 -1.73 1.37
CA ARG A 22 5.07 -2.74 2.05
C ARG A 22 5.37 -4.01 1.26
N PHE A 23 4.78 -4.20 0.07
CA PHE A 23 5.00 -5.40 -0.75
C PHE A 23 6.48 -5.75 -0.98
N PRO A 24 7.38 -4.79 -1.31
CA PRO A 24 8.81 -5.10 -1.47
C PRO A 24 9.48 -5.56 -0.16
N SER A 25 9.12 -4.95 0.96
CA SER A 25 9.65 -5.31 2.29
C SER A 25 9.21 -6.73 2.68
N VAL A 26 7.97 -7.11 2.36
CA VAL A 26 7.47 -8.48 2.55
C VAL A 26 8.27 -9.48 1.69
N ALA A 27 8.57 -9.15 0.44
CA ALA A 27 9.38 -10.02 -0.42
C ALA A 27 10.76 -10.31 0.18
N ILE A 28 11.43 -9.27 0.68
CA ILE A 28 12.74 -9.39 1.32
C ILE A 28 12.66 -10.26 2.57
N CYS A 29 11.64 -10.07 3.41
CA CYS A 29 11.45 -10.88 4.60
C CYS A 29 11.16 -12.34 4.26
N GLY A 30 10.34 -12.60 3.23
CA GLY A 30 10.05 -13.94 2.73
C GLY A 30 11.29 -14.66 2.23
N ASP A 31 12.13 -14.01 1.44
CA ASP A 31 13.38 -14.57 0.89
C ASP A 31 14.39 -14.98 1.98
N LYS A 32 14.36 -14.28 3.13
CA LYS A 32 15.24 -14.56 4.27
C LYS A 32 14.71 -15.63 5.22
N MET A 33 13.49 -16.12 5.03
CA MET A 33 12.89 -17.12 5.91
C MET A 33 13.15 -18.55 5.42
N GLU A 34 13.72 -19.39 6.28
CA GLU A 34 14.08 -20.78 5.95
C GLU A 34 12.87 -21.73 5.90
N GLN A 35 11.79 -21.42 6.62
CA GLN A 35 10.58 -22.27 6.69
C GLN A 35 9.33 -21.41 6.64
N ASN A 36 8.33 -21.87 5.86
CA ASN A 36 7.03 -21.23 5.68
C ASN A 36 7.11 -19.70 5.49
N PRO A 37 7.86 -19.22 4.48
CA PRO A 37 8.05 -17.80 4.27
C PRO A 37 6.71 -17.12 4.02
N TYR A 38 6.46 -16.02 4.71
CA TYR A 38 5.31 -15.17 4.42
C TYR A 38 5.55 -14.42 3.11
N THR A 39 4.78 -14.74 2.08
CA THR A 39 4.99 -14.25 0.73
C THR A 39 4.22 -12.96 0.46
N GLN A 40 4.56 -12.30 -0.66
CA GLN A 40 3.78 -11.17 -1.16
C GLN A 40 2.34 -11.55 -1.52
N LEU A 41 2.11 -12.80 -1.92
CA LEU A 41 0.78 -13.32 -2.22
C LEU A 41 -0.06 -13.42 -0.94
N ASP A 42 0.51 -13.99 0.12
CA ASP A 42 -0.14 -14.11 1.43
C ASP A 42 -0.53 -12.72 1.96
N TYR A 43 0.38 -11.76 1.84
CA TYR A 43 0.10 -10.37 2.18
C TYR A 43 -1.04 -9.76 1.38
N MET A 44 -1.08 -10.00 0.07
CA MET A 44 -2.16 -9.52 -0.78
C MET A 44 -3.52 -10.13 -0.39
N ASP A 45 -3.54 -11.43 -0.09
CA ASP A 45 -4.75 -12.14 0.31
C ASP A 45 -5.24 -11.69 1.68
N ASP A 46 -4.34 -11.42 2.63
CA ASP A 46 -4.67 -10.84 3.94
C ASP A 46 -5.27 -9.44 3.79
N LEU A 47 -4.64 -8.56 2.99
CA LEU A 47 -5.18 -7.23 2.72
C LEU A 47 -6.58 -7.32 2.09
N TYR A 48 -6.76 -8.21 1.11
CA TYR A 48 -8.07 -8.48 0.53
C TYR A 48 -9.08 -8.94 1.60
N TYR A 49 -8.70 -9.89 2.45
CA TYR A 49 -9.55 -10.40 3.51
C TYR A 49 -10.01 -9.29 4.47
N TYR A 50 -9.08 -8.49 4.98
CA TYR A 50 -9.40 -7.42 5.92
C TYR A 50 -10.20 -6.27 5.29
N MET A 51 -9.96 -5.95 4.02
CA MET A 51 -10.64 -4.82 3.37
C MET A 51 -12.00 -5.20 2.76
N PHE A 52 -12.20 -6.46 2.37
CA PHE A 52 -13.40 -6.90 1.64
C PHE A 52 -14.23 -7.95 2.35
N MET A 53 -13.62 -8.88 3.11
CA MET A 53 -14.34 -9.98 3.74
C MET A 53 -14.75 -9.65 5.18
N VAL A 54 -13.88 -9.04 5.97
CA VAL A 54 -14.22 -8.62 7.34
C VAL A 54 -15.39 -7.63 7.37
N PRO A 55 -15.44 -6.58 6.52
CA PRO A 55 -16.55 -5.64 6.48
C PRO A 55 -17.85 -6.25 5.95
N ASP A 56 -17.81 -7.42 5.31
CA ASP A 56 -19.02 -8.09 4.79
C ASP A 56 -20.00 -8.50 5.89
N LYS A 57 -19.49 -8.66 7.11
CA LYS A 57 -20.32 -8.92 8.29
C LYS A 57 -21.15 -7.70 8.71
N LYS A 58 -20.90 -6.52 8.12
CA LYS A 58 -21.61 -5.27 8.41
C LYS A 58 -22.66 -4.98 7.35
N ASN A 59 -23.82 -4.48 7.77
CA ASN A 59 -24.90 -4.09 6.87
C ASN A 59 -24.56 -2.86 6.01
N VAL A 60 -23.76 -1.92 6.55
CA VAL A 60 -23.38 -0.67 5.89
C VAL A 60 -21.87 -0.46 6.05
N LEU A 61 -21.18 -0.13 4.96
CA LEU A 61 -19.76 0.20 5.00
C LEU A 61 -19.57 1.65 5.45
N SER A 62 -18.63 1.86 6.36
CA SER A 62 -18.16 3.19 6.74
C SER A 62 -17.43 3.89 5.58
N ALA A 63 -17.30 5.22 5.66
CA ALA A 63 -16.54 5.99 4.68
C ALA A 63 -15.07 5.53 4.59
N SER A 64 -14.47 5.17 5.73
CA SER A 64 -13.10 4.66 5.80
C SER A 64 -12.95 3.32 5.08
N GLU A 65 -13.86 2.36 5.30
CA GLU A 65 -13.82 1.07 4.59
C GLU A 65 -13.98 1.24 3.08
N LYS A 66 -14.90 2.11 2.64
CA LYS A 66 -15.08 2.45 1.23
C LYS A 66 -13.78 3.05 0.64
N ASN A 67 -13.12 3.93 1.38
CA ASN A 67 -11.85 4.55 0.98
C ASN A 67 -10.70 3.53 0.90
N MET A 68 -10.56 2.64 1.89
CA MET A 68 -9.57 1.55 1.89
C MET A 68 -9.73 0.64 0.67
N GLN A 69 -10.96 0.19 0.40
CA GLN A 69 -11.25 -0.64 -0.78
C GLN A 69 -10.90 0.09 -2.09
N LEU A 70 -11.22 1.38 -2.19
CA LEU A 70 -10.93 2.17 -3.38
C LEU A 70 -9.43 2.38 -3.60
N LYS A 71 -8.68 2.67 -2.52
CA LYS A 71 -7.22 2.80 -2.57
C LYS A 71 -6.55 1.49 -2.94
N PHE A 72 -6.99 0.35 -2.38
CA PHE A 72 -6.46 -0.96 -2.74
C PHE A 72 -6.68 -1.28 -4.21
N VAL A 73 -7.91 -1.10 -4.72
CA VAL A 73 -8.20 -1.32 -6.16
C VAL A 73 -7.35 -0.40 -7.04
N SER A 74 -7.17 0.86 -6.64
CA SER A 74 -6.33 1.81 -7.38
C SER A 74 -4.86 1.39 -7.37
N TYR A 75 -4.35 0.87 -6.24
CA TYR A 75 -3.00 0.33 -6.14
C TYR A 75 -2.79 -0.85 -7.10
N LEU A 76 -3.69 -1.83 -7.08
CA LEU A 76 -3.63 -2.99 -7.98
C LEU A 76 -3.68 -2.58 -9.47
N MET A 77 -4.56 -1.63 -9.80
CA MET A 77 -4.66 -1.07 -11.16
C MET A 77 -3.37 -0.38 -11.59
N ASN A 78 -2.74 0.38 -10.69
CA ASN A 78 -1.47 1.05 -10.97
C ASN A 78 -0.35 0.03 -11.18
N GLY A 79 -0.29 -1.03 -10.36
CA GLY A 79 0.67 -2.12 -10.50
C GLY A 79 0.65 -2.78 -11.88
N ILE A 80 -0.54 -2.95 -12.48
CA ILE A 80 -0.67 -3.48 -13.85
C ILE A 80 -0.22 -2.45 -14.91
N LYS A 81 -0.54 -1.16 -14.71
CA LYS A 81 -0.21 -0.10 -15.69
C LYS A 81 1.28 0.25 -15.72
N THR A 82 1.97 0.21 -14.58
CA THR A 82 3.38 0.58 -14.49
C THR A 82 4.30 -0.39 -15.25
N VAL A 83 3.89 -1.66 -15.40
CA VAL A 83 4.68 -2.68 -16.13
C VAL A 83 4.53 -2.52 -17.65
N LYS A 84 3.35 -2.12 -18.16
CA LYS A 84 3.15 -1.79 -19.59
C LYS A 84 4.08 -0.69 -20.10
N LYS A 85 4.62 0.15 -19.21
CA LYS A 85 5.58 1.21 -19.54
C LYS A 85 7.03 0.72 -19.38
N GLY A 86 7.38 -0.38 -20.03
CA GLY A 86 8.76 -0.84 -20.25
C GLY A 86 9.69 -0.90 -19.04
N SER A 87 9.15 -0.90 -17.81
CA SER A 87 9.95 -0.91 -16.58
C SER A 87 10.07 -2.34 -16.08
N ALA A 88 10.72 -3.16 -16.89
CA ALA A 88 11.45 -4.33 -16.40
C ALA A 88 12.71 -3.82 -15.66
N ALA A 89 12.51 -3.01 -14.63
CA ALA A 89 13.56 -2.71 -13.68
C ALA A 89 13.40 -3.74 -12.56
N GLY A 90 13.96 -4.93 -12.79
CA GLY A 90 14.47 -5.72 -11.67
C GLY A 90 15.30 -4.77 -10.83
N THR A 91 14.76 -4.36 -9.70
CA THR A 91 15.32 -3.25 -8.93
C THR A 91 16.37 -3.83 -7.98
N SER A 92 17.44 -4.36 -8.57
CA SER A 92 18.71 -4.51 -7.88
C SER A 92 19.13 -3.12 -7.41
N GLY A 93 19.30 -2.96 -6.10
CA GLY A 93 19.84 -1.74 -5.50
C GLY A 93 18.85 -0.62 -5.17
N ARG A 94 17.56 -0.90 -4.92
CA ARG A 94 16.73 0.11 -4.23
C ARG A 94 17.18 0.19 -2.77
N MET A 95 17.78 1.32 -2.39
CA MET A 95 17.87 1.69 -0.99
C MET A 95 16.44 1.74 -0.43
N LEU A 96 16.18 0.99 0.64
CA LEU A 96 14.97 1.19 1.43
C LEU A 96 15.16 2.52 2.16
N THR A 97 14.69 3.62 1.54
CA THR A 97 14.57 4.89 2.24
C THR A 97 13.59 4.71 3.39
N ASP A 98 13.90 5.31 4.55
CA ASP A 98 13.14 5.24 5.79
C ASP A 98 11.64 4.95 5.58
N GLU A 99 11.22 3.69 5.79
CA GLU A 99 9.83 3.26 5.63
C GLU A 99 8.96 3.69 6.83
N ARG A 100 9.46 4.58 7.70
CA ARG A 100 8.66 5.19 8.76
C ARG A 100 7.54 6.02 8.17
N ILE A 101 6.38 5.90 8.78
CA ILE A 101 5.23 6.73 8.48
C ILE A 101 5.56 8.15 9.01
N PRO A 102 5.70 9.17 8.14
CA PRO A 102 6.08 10.50 8.59
C PRO A 102 4.93 11.10 9.41
N LEU A 103 5.29 11.82 10.48
CA LEU A 103 4.29 12.52 11.27
C LEU A 103 3.66 13.64 10.43
N PRO A 104 2.33 13.69 10.30
CA PRO A 104 1.68 14.78 9.56
C PRO A 104 1.92 16.11 10.27
N GLU A 105 2.01 17.20 9.49
CA GLU A 105 2.37 18.55 9.96
C GLU A 105 1.56 19.03 11.18
N GLY A 106 0.29 18.61 11.30
CA GLY A 106 -0.58 18.95 12.44
C GLY A 106 -0.31 18.19 13.75
N ILE A 107 0.55 17.17 13.74
CA ILE A 107 1.01 16.39 14.91
C ILE A 107 2.49 16.68 15.21
N VAL A 108 3.12 17.57 14.43
CA VAL A 108 4.49 18.01 14.70
C VAL A 108 4.46 18.85 15.97
N ALA A 109 4.49 18.18 17.12
CA ALA A 109 5.08 18.76 18.31
C ALA A 109 6.49 19.20 17.91
N PRO A 110 6.98 20.34 18.43
CA PRO A 110 8.32 20.82 18.13
C PRO A 110 9.37 19.76 18.53
N THR A 111 9.75 18.90 17.59
CA THR A 111 10.84 17.95 17.74
C THR A 111 12.17 18.67 17.54
N TYR A 112 12.37 19.81 18.22
CA TYR A 112 13.65 20.50 18.29
C TYR A 112 14.64 19.80 19.25
N LEU A 113 14.27 18.64 19.81
CA LEU A 113 15.12 17.88 20.74
C LEU A 113 16.01 16.84 20.05
N TYR A 114 15.82 16.57 18.76
CA TYR A 114 16.67 15.63 18.00
C TYR A 114 17.09 16.12 16.61
N ASP A 115 16.87 17.39 16.30
CA ASP A 115 17.34 17.99 15.04
C ASP A 115 18.74 18.60 15.27
N GLY A 116 19.69 17.74 15.61
CA GLY A 116 21.10 18.06 15.44
C GLY A 116 21.45 17.81 13.97
N PRO A 117 22.13 18.73 13.27
CA PRO A 117 22.46 18.52 11.87
C PRO A 117 23.35 17.29 11.74
N LEU A 118 22.83 16.22 11.11
CA LEU A 118 23.63 15.09 10.64
C LEU A 118 24.47 15.55 9.44
N ASN A 119 25.41 16.46 9.68
CA ASN A 119 26.49 16.82 8.76
C ASN A 119 27.54 15.69 8.77
N HIS A 120 27.17 14.51 8.27
CA HIS A 120 28.12 13.40 8.09
C HIS A 120 28.76 13.42 6.70
N PHE A 121 28.37 14.36 5.83
CA PHE A 121 28.87 14.43 4.45
C PHE A 121 30.21 15.15 4.28
N ASN A 122 30.72 15.86 5.30
CA ASN A 122 31.89 16.72 5.16
C ASN A 122 33.14 16.26 5.93
N ASP A 123 33.12 15.09 6.56
CA ASP A 123 34.30 14.57 7.27
C ASP A 123 34.50 13.09 6.91
N PRO A 124 35.48 12.73 6.05
CA PRO A 124 35.74 11.35 5.63
C PRO A 124 36.50 10.60 6.72
N LYS A 125 35.98 10.61 7.96
CA LYS A 125 36.47 9.71 9.00
C LYS A 125 35.72 8.39 8.82
N GLU A 126 36.48 7.32 8.60
CA GLU A 126 35.96 5.96 8.71
C GLU A 126 35.33 5.78 10.09
N VAL A 127 34.00 5.85 10.15
CA VAL A 127 33.24 5.52 11.34
C VAL A 127 33.02 4.01 11.28
N MET A 128 33.60 3.26 12.22
CA MET A 128 33.25 1.85 12.39
C MET A 128 31.78 1.77 12.84
N GLY A 129 30.88 1.44 11.92
CA GLY A 129 29.44 1.33 12.14
C GLY A 129 28.73 0.79 10.88
N PHE A 130 27.46 0.42 11.01
CA PHE A 130 26.62 0.08 9.86
C PHE A 130 26.20 1.36 9.14
N GLU A 131 26.26 1.39 7.80
CA GLU A 131 25.63 2.47 7.02
C GLU A 131 24.14 2.59 7.39
N ASP A 132 23.63 3.83 7.47
CA ASP A 132 22.22 4.11 7.77
C ASP A 132 21.27 3.54 6.69
N THR A 133 21.83 3.20 5.53
CA THR A 133 21.12 2.65 4.37
C THR A 133 21.72 1.32 3.94
N VAL A 134 21.01 0.22 4.18
CA VAL A 134 21.39 -1.09 3.63
C VAL A 134 20.83 -1.20 2.21
N SER A 135 21.70 -1.39 1.23
CA SER A 135 21.28 -1.76 -0.12
C SER A 135 20.79 -3.21 -0.12
N VAL A 136 19.49 -3.41 -0.40
CA VAL A 136 18.89 -4.74 -0.47
C VAL A 136 18.41 -4.99 -1.89
N THR A 137 18.69 -6.18 -2.40
CA THR A 137 18.12 -6.62 -3.69
C THR A 137 16.73 -7.15 -3.42
N ILE A 138 15.72 -6.54 -4.04
CA ILE A 138 14.33 -7.00 -3.93
C ILE A 138 14.17 -8.22 -4.86
N PRO A 139 13.61 -9.34 -4.38
CA PRO A 139 13.27 -10.48 -5.23
C PRO A 139 12.39 -10.06 -6.42
N VAL A 140 12.74 -10.50 -7.63
CA VAL A 140 12.25 -9.93 -8.91
C VAL A 140 10.93 -10.57 -9.37
N GLU A 141 10.21 -11.32 -8.52
CA GLU A 141 8.98 -11.97 -8.96
C GLU A 141 7.91 -10.93 -9.35
N SER A 142 7.41 -11.04 -10.59
CA SER A 142 6.44 -10.09 -11.13
C SER A 142 5.05 -10.35 -10.54
N MET A 143 4.55 -9.40 -9.76
CA MET A 143 3.21 -9.45 -9.17
C MET A 143 2.06 -9.12 -10.14
N GLU A 144 2.33 -8.89 -11.44
CA GLU A 144 1.31 -8.41 -12.40
C GLU A 144 0.12 -9.36 -12.53
N HIS A 145 0.39 -10.65 -12.75
CA HIS A 145 -0.66 -11.66 -12.88
C HIS A 145 -1.49 -11.80 -11.60
N HIS A 146 -0.84 -11.64 -10.45
CA HIS A 146 -1.50 -11.65 -9.14
C HIS A 146 -2.41 -10.44 -8.96
N TYR A 147 -1.97 -9.24 -9.34
CA TYR A 147 -2.81 -8.04 -9.34
C TYR A 147 -4.01 -8.17 -10.27
N TYR A 148 -3.82 -8.71 -11.48
CA TYR A 148 -4.93 -8.95 -12.42
C TYR A 148 -5.95 -9.94 -11.84
N SER A 149 -5.47 -11.09 -11.32
CA SER A 149 -6.33 -12.11 -10.71
C SER A 149 -7.11 -11.54 -9.52
N MET A 150 -6.45 -10.76 -8.68
CA MET A 150 -7.07 -10.10 -7.53
C MET A 150 -8.14 -9.08 -7.96
N LEU A 151 -7.87 -8.26 -8.98
CA LEU A 151 -8.89 -7.36 -9.54
C LEU A 151 -10.10 -8.11 -10.08
N ARG A 152 -9.91 -9.25 -10.75
CA ARG A 152 -11.02 -10.11 -11.20
C ARG A 152 -11.81 -10.70 -10.03
N LYS A 153 -11.13 -11.11 -8.95
CA LYS A 153 -11.76 -11.60 -7.71
C LYS A 153 -12.62 -10.50 -7.08
N ILE A 154 -12.09 -9.28 -6.98
CA ILE A 154 -12.82 -8.10 -6.46
C ILE A 154 -13.98 -7.72 -7.39
N GLU A 155 -13.81 -7.77 -8.71
CA GLU A 155 -14.87 -7.47 -9.68
C GLU A 155 -16.08 -8.41 -9.50
N ARG A 156 -15.84 -9.72 -9.36
CA ARG A 156 -16.89 -10.71 -9.10
C ARG A 156 -17.59 -10.46 -7.77
N LEU A 157 -16.82 -10.21 -6.72
CA LEU A 157 -17.36 -9.89 -5.40
C LEU A 157 -18.24 -8.63 -5.44
N ALA A 158 -17.74 -7.56 -6.04
CA ALA A 158 -18.46 -6.30 -6.16
C ALA A 158 -19.75 -6.47 -6.97
N LYS A 159 -19.73 -7.23 -8.09
CA LYS A 159 -20.94 -7.56 -8.85
C LYS A 159 -22.00 -8.28 -8.02
N ASN A 160 -21.59 -9.25 -7.20
CA ASN A 160 -22.50 -9.94 -6.30
C ASN A 160 -23.08 -9.02 -5.21
N ARG A 161 -22.32 -8.02 -4.75
CA ARG A 161 -22.77 -7.07 -3.72
C ARG A 161 -23.56 -5.88 -4.27
N MET A 162 -23.52 -5.62 -5.57
CA MET A 162 -24.40 -4.62 -6.20
C MET A 162 -25.88 -5.02 -6.17
N SER A 163 -26.19 -6.32 -6.09
CA SER A 163 -27.57 -6.82 -5.97
C SER A 163 -28.04 -6.90 -4.51
N ALA A 164 -27.14 -7.22 -3.58
CA ALA A 164 -27.42 -7.38 -2.15
C ALA A 164 -26.73 -6.30 -1.30
N GLY A 165 -27.47 -5.28 -0.84
CA GLY A 165 -26.95 -4.23 0.04
C GLY A 165 -27.83 -2.98 0.10
N SER A 166 -27.49 -2.04 0.99
CA SER A 166 -28.09 -0.69 1.03
C SER A 166 -27.76 0.11 -0.24
N ASP A 167 -28.58 1.10 -0.59
CA ASP A 167 -28.41 1.86 -1.84
C ASP A 167 -27.06 2.61 -1.93
N GLU A 168 -26.52 3.07 -0.80
CA GLU A 168 -25.17 3.66 -0.76
C GLU A 168 -24.07 2.63 -1.03
N ASN A 169 -24.17 1.43 -0.45
CA ASN A 169 -23.21 0.36 -0.70
C ASN A 169 -23.27 -0.10 -2.17
N ARG A 170 -24.47 -0.19 -2.73
CA ARG A 170 -24.67 -0.50 -4.16
C ARG A 170 -23.98 0.51 -5.05
N THR A 171 -24.09 1.80 -4.75
CA THR A 171 -23.43 2.88 -5.50
C THR A 171 -21.90 2.76 -5.43
N HIS A 172 -21.35 2.48 -4.25
CA HIS A 172 -19.92 2.24 -4.07
C HIS A 172 -19.42 1.03 -4.88
N TYR A 173 -20.10 -0.12 -4.80
CA TYR A 173 -19.71 -1.31 -5.55
C TYR A 173 -19.88 -1.13 -7.07
N ARG A 174 -20.87 -0.37 -7.53
CA ARG A 174 -20.99 0.05 -8.95
C ARG A 174 -19.77 0.84 -9.41
N LEU A 175 -19.31 1.78 -8.59
CA LEU A 175 -18.11 2.56 -8.89
C LEU A 175 -16.86 1.67 -8.98
N LEU A 176 -16.70 0.71 -8.07
CA LEU A 176 -15.59 -0.25 -8.11
C LEU A 176 -15.61 -1.07 -9.39
N VAL A 177 -16.75 -1.67 -9.74
CA VAL A 177 -16.89 -2.47 -10.97
C VAL A 177 -16.60 -1.63 -12.20
N TYR A 178 -17.08 -0.38 -12.25
CA TYR A 178 -16.80 0.54 -13.35
C TYR A 178 -15.30 0.81 -13.50
N LYS A 179 -14.61 1.20 -12.41
CA LYS A 179 -13.16 1.51 -12.42
C LYS A 179 -12.30 0.32 -12.83
N ILE A 180 -12.64 -0.87 -12.32
CA ILE A 180 -11.95 -2.11 -12.67
C ILE A 180 -12.19 -2.45 -14.15
N SER A 181 -13.45 -2.45 -14.59
CA SER A 181 -13.79 -2.74 -15.99
C SER A 181 -13.14 -1.77 -16.97
N GLN A 182 -13.04 -0.48 -16.61
CA GLN A 182 -12.36 0.51 -17.44
C GLN A 182 -10.85 0.27 -17.53
N SER A 183 -10.24 -0.27 -16.47
CA SER A 183 -8.80 -0.47 -16.41
C SER A 183 -8.32 -1.81 -16.97
N LEU A 184 -9.24 -2.78 -17.07
CA LEU A 184 -9.00 -4.10 -17.65
C LEU A 184 -9.38 -4.20 -19.14
N LYS A 185 -10.00 -3.16 -19.70
CA LYS A 185 -10.19 -2.98 -21.15
C LYS A 185 -8.86 -2.58 -21.81
#